data_AF-A0A7R8VXA7-F1
#
_entry.id   AF-A0A7R8VXA7-F1
#
_cell.length_a   1.000
_cell.length_b   1.000
_cell.length_c   1.000
_cell.angle_alpha   90.00
_cell.angle_beta   90.00
_cell.angle_gamma   90.00
#
_symmetry.space_group_name_H-M   'P 1'
#
loop_
_entity.id
_entity.type
_entity.pdbx_description
1 polymer ?
#
loop_
_entity_poly.entity_id
_entity_poly.type
_entity_poly.pdbx_seq_one_letter_code
_entity_poly.pdbx_strand_id
1 'polypeptide(L)'
;MPRSSEQSLRLKVGGGNLIQHSTPVVELRAPFVQTHMGPMRLRNFHRPPMKRFSHGTLAHPGPHPVLPLLKYIKKKAKVREQERAASGGGDVFFMRTPEDLTGRDGDLVLIEFCEEHPPLVNQCPSSGRTLYVAKVGMCSKVKNYYKRKAGKDQGPQEYKYGEVAYAHTSPFLGTLPPGQSLQAVENNMYRAPIYEQKVPDTDFLVIRTRQQYFIREIDCIFVAGQECPLYEVPGPNSKRANNFVRDFLQVFIYRLFWKSRDLPRRIKMDDIKKAFPSHSESSIRKRLKLCADFKRTGMDSNWWVIKPDFRLPTEEEIRAMVSPEQCCAYFSMIAAEQRLKV
;
A
#
# COMPACT_ATOMS: atom_id res chain seq x y z
N MET A 1 11.87 -48.41 16.07
CA MET A 1 10.53 -47.79 16.13
C MET A 1 10.69 -46.35 16.63
N PRO A 2 10.65 -45.32 15.78
CA PRO A 2 10.82 -43.95 16.23
C PRO A 2 9.50 -43.36 16.74
N ARG A 3 9.59 -42.62 17.85
CA ARG A 3 8.51 -41.83 18.45
C ARG A 3 8.21 -40.60 17.60
N SER A 4 6.95 -40.42 17.23
CA SER A 4 6.40 -39.20 16.66
C SER A 4 5.81 -38.31 17.76
N SER A 5 6.19 -37.04 17.80
CA SER A 5 5.32 -35.88 18.12
C SER A 5 6.14 -34.59 18.28
N GLU A 6 6.40 -33.90 17.17
CA GLU A 6 6.53 -32.43 17.19
C GLU A 6 5.31 -31.87 16.45
N GLN A 7 4.44 -31.20 17.20
CA GLN A 7 3.33 -30.40 16.68
C GLN A 7 3.89 -29.18 15.95
N SER A 8 4.08 -29.30 14.63
CA SER A 8 4.13 -28.12 13.76
C SER A 8 2.69 -27.62 13.55
N LEU A 9 2.40 -26.46 14.12
CA LEU A 9 1.18 -25.70 13.86
C LEU A 9 1.09 -25.39 12.36
N ARG A 10 0.30 -26.21 11.65
CA ARG A 10 -0.21 -25.94 10.31
C ARG A 10 -0.94 -24.58 10.30
N LEU A 11 -0.33 -23.56 9.70
CA LEU A 11 -1.08 -22.50 9.04
C LEU A 11 -1.69 -23.10 7.76
N LYS A 12 -2.91 -23.63 7.87
CA LYS A 12 -3.74 -23.96 6.71
C LYS A 12 -4.06 -22.67 5.97
N VAL A 13 -3.34 -22.39 4.89
CA VAL A 13 -3.76 -21.47 3.84
C VAL A 13 -4.95 -22.14 3.12
N GLY A 14 -6.16 -21.93 3.64
CA GLY A 14 -7.42 -22.26 2.97
C GLY A 14 -7.74 -21.22 1.91
N GLY A 15 -8.15 -21.67 0.73
CA GLY A 15 -8.32 -20.86 -0.49
C GLY A 15 -9.37 -19.74 -0.45
N GLY A 16 -9.32 -18.89 -1.48
CA GLY A 16 -10.27 -17.81 -1.80
C GLY A 16 -9.78 -16.39 -1.48
N ASN A 17 -8.91 -16.22 -0.49
CA ASN A 17 -8.50 -14.91 0.02
C ASN A 17 -7.07 -14.47 -0.35
N LEU A 18 -6.59 -14.82 -1.55
CA LEU A 18 -5.33 -14.24 -2.01
C LEU A 18 -5.54 -12.77 -2.38
N ILE A 19 -4.96 -11.87 -1.59
CA ILE A 19 -4.85 -10.44 -1.91
C ILE A 19 -3.53 -10.23 -2.65
N GLN A 20 -3.62 -9.75 -3.88
CA GLN A 20 -2.44 -9.39 -4.67
C GLN A 20 -2.31 -7.86 -4.73
N HIS A 21 -1.29 -7.34 -4.06
CA HIS A 21 -0.94 -5.92 -4.12
C HIS A 21 -0.23 -5.58 -5.43
N SER A 22 -0.24 -4.30 -5.79
CA SER A 22 0.51 -3.79 -6.95
C SER A 22 2.01 -4.02 -6.81
N THR A 23 2.69 -4.27 -7.94
CA THR A 23 4.15 -4.52 -7.94
C THR A 23 4.94 -3.41 -7.22
N PRO A 24 4.68 -2.10 -7.42
CA PRO A 24 5.42 -1.05 -6.71
C PRO A 24 5.30 -1.11 -5.18
N VAL A 25 4.18 -1.63 -4.66
CA VAL A 25 3.93 -1.78 -3.22
C VAL A 25 4.56 -3.06 -2.68
N VAL A 26 4.43 -4.19 -3.38
CA VAL A 26 5.10 -5.45 -3.01
C VAL A 26 6.62 -5.28 -2.98
N GLU A 27 7.16 -4.47 -3.88
CA GLU A 27 8.58 -4.17 -3.95
C GLU A 27 9.02 -3.05 -2.99
N LEU A 28 8.12 -2.54 -2.14
CA LEU A 28 8.39 -1.45 -1.19
C LEU A 28 9.11 -0.24 -1.84
N ARG A 29 8.78 0.08 -3.09
CA ARG A 29 9.47 1.13 -3.85
C ARG A 29 9.16 2.50 -3.24
N ALA A 30 10.18 3.32 -3.05
CA ALA A 30 9.95 4.76 -2.85
C ALA A 30 9.36 5.37 -4.14
N PRO A 31 8.37 6.29 -4.08
CA PRO A 31 7.76 6.88 -2.87
C PRO A 31 6.53 6.14 -2.30
N PHE A 32 6.18 4.93 -2.76
CA PHE A 32 5.00 4.14 -2.31
C PHE A 32 5.11 3.65 -0.87
N VAL A 33 6.33 3.33 -0.43
CA VAL A 33 6.62 3.06 0.97
C VAL A 33 7.66 4.05 1.44
N GLN A 34 7.31 4.86 2.45
CA GLN A 34 8.22 5.82 3.08
C GLN A 34 9.27 5.10 3.92
N THR A 35 10.49 5.62 3.89
CA THR A 35 11.55 5.18 4.80
C THR A 35 11.49 5.91 6.14
N HIS A 36 11.02 7.16 6.16
CA HIS A 36 10.96 7.99 7.35
C HIS A 36 9.88 9.08 7.25
N MET A 37 9.21 9.37 8.37
CA MET A 37 8.23 10.45 8.50
C MET A 37 8.60 11.40 9.64
N GLY A 38 8.63 12.70 9.35
CA GLY A 38 8.78 13.74 10.37
C GLY A 38 7.46 14.05 11.11
N PRO A 39 7.51 14.77 12.24
CA PRO A 39 6.34 15.00 13.11
C PRO A 39 5.14 15.62 12.39
N MET A 40 5.36 16.65 11.56
CA MET A 40 4.28 17.31 10.81
C MET A 40 3.60 16.38 9.79
N ARG A 41 4.31 15.37 9.27
CA ARG A 41 3.72 14.36 8.38
C ARG A 41 2.91 13.32 9.13
N LEU A 42 3.38 12.93 10.31
CA LEU A 42 2.66 12.01 11.19
C LEU A 42 1.36 12.63 11.71
N ARG A 43 1.33 13.95 11.93
CA ARG A 43 0.08 14.68 12.23
C ARG A 43 -0.89 14.68 11.04
N ASN A 44 -0.37 14.87 9.83
CA ASN A 44 -1.14 14.85 8.58
C ASN A 44 -1.20 13.45 7.93
N PHE A 45 -1.13 12.39 8.74
CA PHE A 45 -1.17 11.01 8.27
C PHE A 45 -2.50 10.76 7.54
N HIS A 46 -2.42 10.31 6.28
CA HIS A 46 -3.54 10.19 5.31
C HIS A 46 -4.29 11.48 4.94
N ARG A 47 -3.84 12.65 5.42
CA ARG A 47 -4.44 13.96 5.10
C ARG A 47 -3.39 14.91 4.51
N PRO A 48 -2.83 14.61 3.33
CA PRO A 48 -1.76 15.43 2.77
C PRO A 48 -2.30 16.82 2.40
N PRO A 49 -1.75 17.92 2.97
CA PRO A 49 -2.17 19.26 2.59
C PRO A 49 -1.71 19.56 1.17
N MET A 50 -2.52 20.31 0.43
CA MET A 50 -2.11 20.83 -0.88
C MET A 50 -0.92 21.78 -0.73
N LYS A 51 0.25 21.42 -1.28
CA LYS A 51 1.37 22.38 -1.38
C LYS A 51 1.59 22.85 -2.80
N ARG A 52 2.09 24.08 -2.91
CA ARG A 52 2.52 24.68 -4.18
C ARG A 52 3.72 23.91 -4.75
N PHE A 53 3.76 23.81 -6.08
CA PHE A 53 4.92 23.27 -6.76
C PHE A 53 6.00 24.35 -6.85
N SER A 54 7.27 23.93 -6.76
CA SER A 54 8.42 24.84 -6.94
C SER A 54 8.84 25.00 -8.39
N HIS A 55 8.37 24.12 -9.28
CA HIS A 55 8.69 24.12 -10.71
C HIS A 55 7.60 23.35 -11.49
N GLY A 56 7.52 23.62 -12.80
CA GLY A 56 6.54 23.07 -13.73
C GLY A 56 5.34 23.99 -13.96
N THR A 57 4.47 23.62 -14.89
CA THR A 57 3.35 24.46 -15.34
C THR A 57 2.49 24.98 -14.18
N LEU A 58 2.08 24.11 -13.25
CA LEU A 58 1.25 24.49 -12.10
C LEU A 58 2.00 25.20 -10.97
N ALA A 59 3.30 25.49 -11.14
CA ALA A 59 4.03 26.38 -10.23
C ALA A 59 3.79 27.85 -10.57
N HIS A 60 3.43 28.16 -11.83
CA HIS A 60 3.17 29.52 -12.25
C HIS A 60 1.81 30.03 -11.71
N PRO A 61 1.72 31.31 -11.34
CA PRO A 61 0.46 31.92 -10.96
C PRO A 61 -0.49 32.04 -12.18
N GLY A 62 -1.78 32.21 -11.92
CA GLY A 62 -2.81 32.38 -12.95
C GLY A 62 -3.73 31.17 -13.12
N PRO A 63 -4.72 31.27 -14.01
CA PRO A 63 -5.64 30.19 -14.33
C PRO A 63 -4.91 29.06 -15.06
N HIS A 64 -5.22 27.81 -14.69
CA HIS A 64 -4.68 26.61 -15.32
C HIS A 64 -5.82 25.82 -15.96
N PRO A 65 -5.63 25.24 -17.17
CA PRO A 65 -6.67 24.46 -17.81
C PRO A 65 -6.94 23.16 -17.05
N VAL A 66 -8.22 22.74 -17.07
CA VAL A 66 -8.69 21.48 -16.50
C VAL A 66 -9.11 20.56 -17.65
N LEU A 67 -8.44 19.42 -17.79
CA LEU A 67 -8.63 18.53 -18.94
C LEU A 67 -9.59 17.37 -18.63
N PRO A 68 -10.52 17.03 -19.55
CA PRO A 68 -11.42 15.90 -19.39
C PRO A 68 -10.70 14.57 -19.66
N LEU A 69 -11.14 13.50 -18.98
CA LEU A 69 -10.53 12.17 -19.10
C LEU A 69 -11.33 11.15 -19.91
N LEU A 70 -12.56 11.44 -20.37
CA LEU A 70 -13.45 10.45 -20.99
C LEU A 70 -12.81 9.67 -22.15
N LYS A 71 -12.13 10.37 -23.08
CA LYS A 71 -11.43 9.73 -24.21
C LYS A 71 -10.26 8.87 -23.74
N TYR A 72 -9.54 9.31 -22.71
CA TYR A 72 -8.39 8.60 -22.15
C TYR A 72 -8.83 7.30 -21.45
N ILE A 73 -9.88 7.36 -20.63
CA ILE A 73 -10.45 6.20 -19.93
C ILE A 73 -10.87 5.12 -20.92
N LYS A 74 -11.68 5.48 -21.94
CA LYS A 74 -12.12 4.55 -22.99
C LYS A 74 -10.96 3.92 -23.76
N LYS A 75 -9.95 4.73 -24.11
CA LYS A 75 -8.75 4.23 -24.81
C LYS A 75 -7.98 3.23 -23.96
N LYS A 76 -7.76 3.54 -22.67
CA LYS A 76 -7.03 2.66 -21.74
C LYS A 76 -7.79 1.36 -21.46
N ALA A 77 -9.10 1.41 -21.28
CA ALA A 77 -9.93 0.22 -21.13
C ALA A 77 -9.81 -0.71 -22.34
N LYS A 78 -9.89 -0.16 -23.56
CA LYS A 78 -9.72 -0.94 -24.81
C LYS A 78 -8.34 -1.60 -24.90
N VAL A 79 -7.27 -0.90 -24.53
CA VAL A 79 -5.91 -1.46 -24.53
C VAL A 79 -5.77 -2.61 -23.54
N ARG A 80 -6.31 -2.47 -22.32
CA ARG A 80 -6.29 -3.53 -21.31
C ARG A 80 -7.08 -4.76 -21.75
N GLU A 81 -8.22 -4.56 -22.40
CA GLU A 81 -9.03 -5.66 -22.96
C GLU A 81 -8.28 -6.39 -24.08
N GLN A 82 -7.59 -5.66 -24.96
CA GLN A 82 -6.77 -6.25 -26.01
C GLN A 82 -5.60 -7.07 -25.44
N GLU A 83 -4.93 -6.58 -24.39
CA GLU A 83 -3.87 -7.34 -23.70
C GLU A 83 -4.43 -8.62 -23.05
N ARG A 84 -5.65 -8.55 -22.48
CA ARG A 84 -6.35 -9.73 -21.94
C ARG A 84 -6.62 -10.76 -23.03
N ALA A 85 -7.18 -10.33 -24.15
CA ALA A 85 -7.48 -11.20 -25.27
C ALA A 85 -6.20 -11.83 -25.88
N ALA A 86 -5.12 -11.04 -26.00
CA ALA A 86 -3.84 -11.51 -26.51
C ALA A 86 -3.14 -12.52 -25.60
N SER A 87 -3.40 -12.48 -24.30
CA SER A 87 -2.81 -13.39 -23.30
C SER A 87 -3.60 -14.71 -23.17
N GLY A 88 -4.56 -14.99 -24.05
CA GLY A 88 -5.38 -16.20 -24.02
C GLY A 88 -6.64 -16.08 -23.15
N GLY A 89 -7.03 -14.86 -22.74
CA GLY A 89 -8.18 -14.63 -21.88
C GLY A 89 -7.93 -14.90 -20.40
N GLY A 90 -8.96 -14.75 -19.57
CA GLY A 90 -8.89 -14.97 -18.12
C GLY A 90 -8.56 -13.74 -17.29
N ASP A 91 -8.13 -13.97 -16.04
CA ASP A 91 -7.80 -12.91 -15.08
C ASP A 91 -6.35 -12.44 -15.30
N VAL A 92 -6.19 -11.19 -15.74
CA VAL A 92 -4.90 -10.59 -16.05
C VAL A 92 -4.58 -9.51 -15.04
N PHE A 93 -3.41 -9.62 -14.41
CA PHE A 93 -2.93 -8.64 -13.47
C PHE A 93 -2.34 -7.41 -14.19
N PHE A 94 -3.02 -6.27 -14.10
CA PHE A 94 -2.63 -5.02 -14.75
C PHE A 94 -1.82 -4.06 -13.87
N MET A 95 -1.76 -4.26 -12.55
CA MET A 95 -1.18 -3.28 -11.61
C MET A 95 0.34 -3.45 -11.45
N ARG A 96 1.08 -3.33 -12.57
CA ARG A 96 2.51 -3.64 -12.66
C ARG A 96 3.41 -2.42 -12.50
N THR A 97 2.99 -1.27 -13.01
CA THR A 97 3.81 -0.05 -13.03
C THR A 97 3.23 1.07 -12.16
N PRO A 98 4.06 2.03 -11.70
CA PRO A 98 3.59 3.25 -11.04
C PRO A 98 2.51 4.00 -11.83
N GLU A 99 2.59 3.96 -13.16
CA GLU A 99 1.66 4.62 -14.08
C GLU A 99 0.28 3.97 -14.08
N ASP A 100 0.21 2.66 -13.83
CA ASP A 100 -1.06 1.90 -13.74
C ASP A 100 -1.86 2.25 -12.48
N LEU A 101 -1.22 2.80 -11.46
CA LEU A 101 -1.85 3.22 -10.19
C LEU A 101 -2.47 4.62 -10.26
N THR A 102 -2.54 5.22 -11.45
CA THR A 102 -3.13 6.54 -11.65
C THR A 102 -4.65 6.51 -11.55
N GLY A 103 -5.27 7.48 -10.89
CA GLY A 103 -6.74 7.65 -10.91
C GLY A 103 -7.31 8.17 -12.24
N ARG A 104 -6.49 8.24 -13.31
CA ARG A 104 -6.87 8.87 -14.59
C ARG A 104 -7.62 7.91 -15.51
N ASP A 105 -7.52 6.61 -15.26
CA ASP A 105 -8.21 5.56 -16.00
C ASP A 105 -8.91 4.59 -15.04
N GLY A 106 -9.66 3.64 -15.61
CA GLY A 106 -10.47 2.68 -14.86
C GLY A 106 -11.67 3.31 -14.15
N ASP A 107 -12.45 2.44 -13.51
CA ASP A 107 -13.57 2.83 -12.66
C ASP A 107 -13.04 3.22 -11.28
N LEU A 108 -13.51 4.34 -10.74
CA LEU A 108 -13.08 4.85 -9.44
C LEU A 108 -14.21 4.89 -8.44
N VAL A 109 -13.92 4.30 -7.29
CA VAL A 109 -14.80 4.28 -6.13
C VAL A 109 -14.14 5.07 -5.02
N LEU A 110 -14.90 5.96 -4.38
CA LEU A 110 -14.48 6.64 -3.16
C LEU A 110 -15.01 5.91 -1.94
N ILE A 111 -14.18 5.76 -0.91
CA ILE A 111 -14.58 5.19 0.37
C ILE A 111 -14.24 6.22 1.45
N GLU A 112 -15.25 6.79 2.07
CA GLU A 112 -15.13 7.71 3.19
C GLU A 112 -15.21 6.92 4.50
N PHE A 113 -14.15 6.97 5.31
CA PHE A 113 -14.11 6.29 6.60
C PHE A 113 -14.75 7.18 7.67
N CYS A 114 -15.70 6.63 8.43
CA CYS A 114 -16.32 7.35 9.54
C CYS A 114 -15.37 7.54 10.74
N GLU A 115 -14.37 6.66 10.89
CA GLU A 115 -13.33 6.79 11.90
C GLU A 115 -12.35 7.91 11.52
N GLU A 116 -12.14 8.87 12.43
CA GLU A 116 -11.20 9.95 12.20
C GLU A 116 -9.77 9.42 11.97
N HIS A 117 -9.37 8.41 12.73
CA HIS A 117 -8.06 7.77 12.59
C HIS A 117 -8.25 6.26 12.67
N PRO A 118 -8.59 5.60 11.54
CA PRO A 118 -8.76 4.16 11.53
C PRO A 118 -7.48 3.46 11.98
N PRO A 119 -7.57 2.35 12.73
CA PRO A 119 -6.41 1.66 13.29
C PRO A 119 -5.46 1.16 12.20
N LEU A 120 -5.97 0.73 11.04
CA LEU A 120 -5.16 0.24 9.94
C LEU A 120 -5.65 0.76 8.60
N VAL A 121 -5.00 1.79 8.08
CA VAL A 121 -5.32 2.31 6.75
C VAL A 121 -4.46 1.63 5.70
N ASN A 122 -5.08 1.29 4.57
CA ASN A 122 -4.40 0.87 3.33
C ASN A 122 -3.56 2.00 2.75
N GLN A 123 -2.42 2.31 3.37
CA GLN A 123 -1.42 3.21 2.81
C GLN A 123 -0.19 3.31 3.71
N CYS A 124 0.96 3.38 3.07
CA CYS A 124 2.13 4.02 3.62
C CYS A 124 2.23 5.44 3.03
N PRO A 125 2.34 6.51 3.83
CA PRO A 125 2.38 7.87 3.26
C PRO A 125 3.69 8.11 2.49
N SER A 126 3.85 9.24 1.79
CA SER A 126 5.09 9.56 1.04
C SER A 126 5.90 10.79 1.55
N SER A 127 7.21 10.79 1.29
CA SER A 127 8.13 11.90 1.56
C SER A 127 8.71 12.58 0.31
N GLY A 128 8.32 13.84 0.04
CA GLY A 128 9.23 14.90 -0.46
C GLY A 128 9.29 15.17 -1.97
N ARG A 129 9.20 16.48 -2.30
CA ARG A 129 9.50 17.22 -3.56
C ARG A 129 8.95 16.75 -4.92
N THR A 130 8.51 15.51 -5.06
CA THR A 130 7.82 15.05 -6.27
C THR A 130 6.38 14.71 -5.91
N LEU A 131 5.51 15.67 -6.26
CA LEU A 131 4.13 15.49 -6.68
C LEU A 131 3.25 14.51 -5.91
N TYR A 132 2.26 15.10 -5.23
CA TYR A 132 1.13 14.46 -4.56
C TYR A 132 0.52 13.33 -5.40
N VAL A 133 0.88 12.10 -5.05
CA VAL A 133 0.10 10.92 -5.35
C VAL A 133 -0.45 10.49 -3.98
N ALA A 134 -1.77 10.48 -3.82
CA ALA A 134 -2.39 9.65 -2.79
C ALA A 134 -1.99 8.21 -3.13
N LYS A 135 -1.09 7.60 -2.35
CA LYS A 135 -0.45 6.36 -2.80
C LYS A 135 -1.25 5.13 -2.42
N VAL A 136 -2.23 4.89 -3.28
CA VAL A 136 -2.95 3.65 -3.53
C VAL A 136 -1.99 2.62 -4.16
N GLY A 137 -2.21 1.34 -3.86
CA GLY A 137 -1.43 0.24 -4.45
C GLY A 137 -1.49 -1.03 -3.62
N MET A 138 -1.90 -0.93 -2.35
CA MET A 138 -2.49 -2.05 -1.64
C MET A 138 -3.87 -2.35 -2.23
N CYS A 139 -4.25 -3.62 -2.15
CA CYS A 139 -5.46 -4.15 -2.74
C CYS A 139 -6.42 -4.52 -1.61
N SER A 140 -7.70 -4.25 -1.82
CA SER A 140 -8.78 -4.70 -0.96
C SER A 140 -9.89 -5.25 -1.84
N LYS A 141 -10.59 -6.25 -1.33
CA LYS A 141 -11.74 -6.84 -2.00
C LYS A 141 -13.01 -6.27 -1.39
N VAL A 142 -14.01 -6.03 -2.23
CA VAL A 142 -15.37 -5.83 -1.75
C VAL A 142 -16.07 -7.19 -1.73
N LYS A 143 -16.61 -7.57 -0.58
CA LYS A 143 -17.41 -8.78 -0.43
C LYS A 143 -18.81 -8.44 -0.01
N ASN A 144 -19.76 -9.11 -0.64
CA ASN A 144 -21.18 -8.96 -0.37
C ASN A 144 -21.59 -10.18 0.46
N TYR A 145 -21.49 -10.06 1.78
CA TYR A 145 -21.85 -11.14 2.69
C TYR A 145 -23.36 -11.30 2.72
N TYR A 146 -23.84 -12.50 2.41
CA TYR A 146 -25.26 -12.81 2.40
C TYR A 146 -25.56 -14.03 3.26
N LYS A 147 -26.56 -13.92 4.15
CA LYS A 147 -27.07 -15.06 4.90
C LYS A 147 -28.35 -15.58 4.25
N ARG A 148 -28.36 -16.86 3.92
CA ARG A 148 -29.54 -17.48 3.29
C ARG A 148 -30.76 -17.49 4.20
N LYS A 149 -31.95 -17.32 3.62
CA LYS A 149 -33.22 -17.55 4.31
C LYS A 149 -33.46 -19.06 4.48
N ALA A 150 -34.19 -19.45 5.54
CA ALA A 150 -34.67 -20.81 5.67
C ALA A 150 -35.78 -21.07 4.62
N GLY A 151 -35.70 -22.19 3.89
CA GLY A 151 -36.68 -22.56 2.86
C GLY A 151 -36.28 -22.10 1.45
N LYS A 152 -37.24 -21.55 0.68
CA LYS A 152 -37.00 -21.04 -0.68
C LYS A 152 -36.37 -19.65 -0.63
N ASP A 153 -35.08 -19.59 -0.96
CA ASP A 153 -34.31 -18.35 -1.05
C ASP A 153 -34.16 -17.92 -2.52
N GLN A 154 -34.48 -16.66 -2.82
CA GLN A 154 -34.31 -16.08 -4.17
C GLN A 154 -32.86 -15.66 -4.44
N GLY A 155 -31.99 -15.72 -3.41
CA GLY A 155 -30.60 -15.33 -3.50
C GLY A 155 -30.35 -13.88 -3.05
N PRO A 156 -29.07 -13.46 -3.02
CA PRO A 156 -28.70 -12.12 -2.63
C PRO A 156 -29.15 -11.07 -3.65
N GLN A 157 -29.30 -9.83 -3.19
CA GLN A 157 -29.41 -8.68 -4.07
C GLN A 157 -28.18 -8.58 -4.99
N GLU A 158 -28.41 -8.21 -6.26
CA GLU A 158 -27.33 -7.92 -7.19
C GLU A 158 -26.70 -6.56 -6.87
N TYR A 159 -25.39 -6.55 -6.65
CA TYR A 159 -24.61 -5.36 -6.35
C TYR A 159 -23.71 -5.02 -7.54
N LYS A 160 -23.51 -3.72 -7.82
CA LYS A 160 -22.60 -3.24 -8.87
C LYS A 160 -21.14 -3.63 -8.60
N TYR A 161 -20.75 -3.68 -7.34
CA TYR A 161 -19.38 -3.98 -6.91
C TYR A 161 -19.34 -5.15 -5.92
N GLY A 162 -18.26 -5.92 -5.99
CA GLY A 162 -17.93 -6.96 -5.02
C GLY A 162 -18.39 -8.37 -5.39
N GLU A 163 -17.79 -9.34 -4.71
CA GLU A 163 -18.09 -10.77 -4.88
C GLU A 163 -19.07 -11.23 -3.80
N VAL A 164 -20.10 -11.99 -4.20
CA VAL A 164 -21.07 -12.58 -3.26
C VAL A 164 -20.41 -13.67 -2.42
N ALA A 165 -20.47 -13.53 -1.10
CA ALA A 165 -19.99 -14.52 -0.16
C ALA A 165 -21.13 -15.01 0.75
N TYR A 166 -21.49 -16.29 0.64
CA TYR A 166 -22.49 -16.89 1.53
C TYR A 166 -21.91 -17.11 2.92
N ALA A 167 -22.45 -16.40 3.91
CA ALA A 167 -21.99 -16.44 5.28
C ALA A 167 -22.97 -17.23 6.16
N HIS A 168 -22.54 -18.38 6.67
CA HIS A 168 -23.28 -19.13 7.69
C HIS A 168 -23.14 -18.46 9.07
N THR A 169 -21.92 -17.99 9.37
CA THR A 169 -21.58 -17.22 10.57
C THR A 169 -21.22 -15.80 10.16
N SER A 170 -21.65 -14.81 10.94
CA SER A 170 -21.34 -13.41 10.64
C SER A 170 -19.83 -13.14 10.76
N PRO A 171 -19.23 -12.44 9.78
CA PRO A 171 -17.82 -12.03 9.84
C PRO A 171 -17.62 -10.75 10.68
N PHE A 172 -18.68 -10.23 11.28
CA PHE A 172 -18.69 -9.03 12.11
C PHE A 172 -19.06 -9.38 13.56
N LEU A 173 -18.94 -8.40 14.46
CA LEU A 173 -19.35 -8.53 15.86
C LEU A 173 -20.85 -8.86 16.02
N GLY A 174 -21.69 -8.29 15.15
CA GLY A 174 -23.13 -8.55 15.14
C GLY A 174 -23.52 -9.74 14.27
N THR A 175 -24.68 -10.35 14.55
CA THR A 175 -25.24 -11.42 13.72
C THR A 175 -25.90 -10.86 12.46
N LEU A 176 -25.57 -11.40 11.28
CA LEU A 176 -26.31 -11.11 10.04
C LEU A 176 -27.68 -11.82 10.08
N PRO A 177 -28.80 -11.11 9.93
CA PRO A 177 -30.14 -11.69 9.82
C PRO A 177 -30.31 -12.53 8.53
N PRO A 178 -31.11 -13.62 8.56
CA PRO A 178 -31.42 -14.39 7.35
C PRO A 178 -32.08 -13.53 6.27
N GLY A 179 -31.56 -13.57 5.05
CA GLY A 179 -32.04 -12.79 3.93
C GLY A 179 -31.45 -11.39 3.80
N GLN A 180 -30.55 -11.00 4.70
CA GLN A 180 -29.84 -9.73 4.60
C GLN A 180 -28.48 -9.91 3.93
N SER A 181 -28.14 -8.95 3.07
CA SER A 181 -26.80 -8.77 2.52
C SER A 181 -26.13 -7.54 3.12
N LEU A 182 -24.83 -7.64 3.35
CA LEU A 182 -23.98 -6.57 3.86
C LEU A 182 -22.68 -6.52 3.07
N GLN A 183 -22.42 -5.39 2.41
CA GLN A 183 -21.16 -5.17 1.71
C GLN A 183 -20.06 -4.83 2.71
N ALA A 184 -18.86 -5.31 2.43
CA ALA A 184 -17.70 -5.12 3.27
C ALA A 184 -16.46 -4.91 2.41
N VAL A 185 -15.59 -3.99 2.82
CA VAL A 185 -14.21 -3.98 2.34
C VAL A 185 -13.38 -4.92 3.22
N GLU A 186 -12.64 -5.82 2.59
CA GLU A 186 -11.83 -6.84 3.26
C GLU A 186 -10.42 -6.90 2.64
N ASN A 187 -9.42 -6.95 3.52
CA ASN A 187 -8.03 -7.25 3.18
C ASN A 187 -7.35 -7.97 4.35
N ASN A 188 -6.03 -8.15 4.29
CA ASN A 188 -5.26 -8.81 5.34
C ASN A 188 -5.12 -7.99 6.64
N MET A 189 -5.47 -6.71 6.60
CA MET A 189 -5.31 -5.76 7.70
C MET A 189 -6.60 -5.52 8.47
N TYR A 190 -7.72 -5.37 7.78
CA TYR A 190 -9.01 -5.06 8.39
C TYR A 190 -10.18 -5.54 7.54
N ARG A 191 -11.34 -5.61 8.19
CA ARG A 191 -12.64 -5.76 7.56
C ARG A 191 -13.54 -4.63 8.04
N ALA A 192 -14.17 -3.87 7.14
CA ALA A 192 -15.11 -2.82 7.53
C ALA A 192 -16.39 -2.94 6.69
N PRO A 193 -17.59 -2.80 7.28
CA PRO A 193 -18.82 -2.74 6.52
C PRO A 193 -18.84 -1.44 5.69
N ILE A 194 -19.34 -1.52 4.46
CA ILE A 194 -19.44 -0.37 3.56
C ILE A 194 -20.88 -0.20 3.08
N TYR A 195 -21.29 1.06 2.93
CA TYR A 195 -22.64 1.44 2.53
C TYR A 195 -22.58 2.40 1.35
N GLU A 196 -23.14 1.99 0.21
CA GLU A 196 -23.21 2.83 -0.98
C GLU A 196 -24.05 4.08 -0.72
N GLN A 197 -23.56 5.24 -1.14
CA GLN A 197 -24.24 6.52 -1.01
C GLN A 197 -24.45 7.15 -2.40
N LYS A 198 -25.43 8.06 -2.49
CA LYS A 198 -25.66 8.84 -3.71
C LYS A 198 -24.57 9.92 -3.82
N VAL A 199 -23.84 9.93 -4.92
CA VAL A 199 -22.86 10.98 -5.24
C VAL A 199 -23.61 12.31 -5.40
N PRO A 200 -23.21 13.38 -4.69
CA PRO A 200 -23.77 14.72 -4.89
C PRO A 200 -23.48 15.25 -6.31
N ASP A 201 -24.47 15.87 -6.95
CA ASP A 201 -24.34 16.40 -8.31
C ASP A 201 -23.38 17.62 -8.40
N THR A 202 -22.92 18.13 -7.25
CA THR A 202 -22.00 19.26 -7.11
C THR A 202 -20.53 18.85 -7.10
N ASP A 203 -20.24 17.57 -6.89
CA ASP A 203 -18.92 17.11 -6.49
C ASP A 203 -18.22 16.37 -7.64
N PHE A 204 -16.97 16.76 -7.92
CA PHE A 204 -16.15 16.17 -8.97
C PHE A 204 -14.78 15.76 -8.44
N LEU A 205 -14.20 14.71 -9.02
CA LEU A 205 -12.84 14.30 -8.70
C LEU A 205 -11.85 15.08 -9.57
N VAL A 206 -11.04 15.92 -8.91
CA VAL A 206 -9.94 16.66 -9.54
C VAL A 206 -8.61 15.96 -9.27
N ILE A 207 -7.93 15.54 -10.33
CA ILE A 207 -6.60 14.94 -10.27
C ILE A 207 -5.57 15.99 -10.62
N ARG A 208 -4.73 16.33 -9.65
CA ARG A 208 -3.69 17.35 -9.79
C ARG A 208 -2.31 16.71 -10.02
N THR A 209 -1.68 17.06 -11.14
CA THR A 209 -0.28 16.68 -11.42
C THR A 209 0.64 17.92 -11.43
N ARG A 210 1.91 17.83 -11.85
CA ARG A 210 2.80 19.00 -11.98
C ARG A 210 2.46 19.81 -13.22
N GLN A 211 1.99 19.09 -14.22
CA GLN A 211 1.83 19.57 -15.57
C GLN A 211 0.42 20.13 -15.76
N GLN A 212 -0.61 19.42 -15.27
CA GLN A 212 -2.01 19.73 -15.60
C GLN A 212 -2.98 19.31 -14.48
N TYR A 213 -4.16 19.93 -14.48
CA TYR A 213 -5.33 19.44 -13.77
C TYR A 213 -6.17 18.56 -14.70
N PHE A 214 -6.69 17.46 -14.15
CA PHE A 214 -7.66 16.61 -14.81
C PHE A 214 -8.93 16.53 -13.98
N ILE A 215 -10.07 16.35 -14.66
CA ILE A 215 -11.37 16.18 -14.01
C ILE A 215 -12.07 14.93 -14.52
N ARG A 216 -12.78 14.24 -13.62
CA ARG A 216 -13.68 13.14 -13.94
C ARG A 216 -14.86 13.11 -12.96
N GLU A 217 -15.94 12.50 -13.40
CA GLU A 217 -17.06 12.12 -12.54
C GLU A 217 -16.65 10.98 -11.60
N ILE A 218 -17.33 10.92 -10.46
CA ILE A 218 -17.16 9.89 -9.43
C ILE A 218 -18.15 8.77 -9.72
N ASP A 219 -17.68 7.54 -9.92
CA ASP A 219 -18.54 6.43 -10.36
C ASP A 219 -19.40 5.87 -9.21
N CYS A 220 -18.90 5.94 -7.98
CA CYS A 220 -19.57 5.50 -6.76
C CYS A 220 -18.85 6.04 -5.51
N ILE A 221 -19.60 6.28 -4.43
CA ILE A 221 -19.08 6.64 -3.12
C ILE A 221 -19.68 5.71 -2.05
N PHE A 222 -18.83 5.18 -1.19
CA PHE A 222 -19.20 4.37 -0.04
C PHE A 222 -18.81 5.07 1.25
N VAL A 223 -19.61 4.87 2.29
CA VAL A 223 -19.22 5.15 3.67
C VAL A 223 -18.76 3.85 4.31
N ALA A 224 -17.53 3.81 4.81
CA ALA A 224 -17.02 2.72 5.62
C ALA A 224 -17.33 2.96 7.10
N GLY A 225 -17.92 1.95 7.73
CA GLY A 225 -18.12 1.90 9.16
C GLY A 225 -16.82 1.60 9.92
N GLN A 226 -16.96 1.27 11.20
CA GLN A 226 -15.83 0.93 12.07
C GLN A 226 -15.05 -0.28 11.56
N GLU A 227 -13.72 -0.19 11.56
CA GLU A 227 -12.85 -1.31 11.22
C GLU A 227 -12.94 -2.43 12.27
N CYS A 228 -12.98 -3.67 11.80
CA CYS A 228 -12.63 -4.88 12.55
C CYS A 228 -11.18 -5.24 12.18
N PRO A 229 -10.18 -4.89 13.00
CA PRO A 229 -8.78 -5.13 12.68
C PRO A 229 -8.49 -6.64 12.65
N LEU A 230 -7.84 -7.09 11.59
CA LEU A 230 -7.36 -8.46 11.40
C LEU A 230 -5.84 -8.57 11.60
N TYR A 231 -5.14 -7.43 11.63
CA TYR A 231 -3.70 -7.34 11.84
C TYR A 231 -3.38 -6.57 13.12
N GLU A 232 -2.36 -7.02 13.85
CA GLU A 232 -1.97 -6.40 15.12
C GLU A 232 -1.01 -5.23 14.89
N VAL A 233 -1.37 -4.06 15.43
CA VAL A 233 -0.49 -2.88 15.47
C VAL A 233 0.52 -3.03 16.61
N PRO A 234 1.84 -3.01 16.34
CA PRO A 234 2.85 -3.13 17.39
C PRO A 234 2.85 -1.92 18.32
N GLY A 235 3.22 -2.10 19.59
CA GLY A 235 3.44 -0.99 20.53
C GLY A 235 4.76 -0.23 20.30
N PRO A 236 4.85 1.07 20.68
CA PRO A 236 6.10 1.84 20.61
C PRO A 236 7.24 1.14 21.36
N ASN A 237 8.45 1.15 20.77
CA ASN A 237 9.65 0.50 21.31
C ASN A 237 9.53 -1.02 21.60
N SER A 238 8.46 -1.69 21.17
CA SER A 238 8.31 -3.14 21.32
C SER A 238 9.37 -3.90 20.52
N LYS A 239 9.62 -5.16 20.89
CA LYS A 239 10.50 -6.06 20.13
C LYS A 239 10.05 -6.18 18.66
N ARG A 240 8.73 -6.22 18.41
CA ARG A 240 8.14 -6.29 17.07
C ARG A 240 8.43 -5.03 16.26
N ALA A 241 8.26 -3.84 16.84
CA ALA A 241 8.58 -2.57 16.20
C ALA A 241 10.08 -2.47 15.84
N ASN A 242 10.95 -2.80 16.79
CA ASN A 242 12.41 -2.75 16.58
C ASN A 242 12.88 -3.75 15.51
N ASN A 243 12.31 -4.97 15.49
CA ASN A 243 12.58 -5.95 14.46
C ASN A 243 12.12 -5.47 13.08
N PHE A 244 10.91 -4.89 12.98
CA PHE A 244 10.44 -4.31 11.72
C PHE A 244 11.38 -3.23 11.19
N VAL A 245 11.78 -2.27 12.04
CA VAL A 245 12.69 -1.18 11.64
C VAL A 245 14.03 -1.74 11.14
N ARG A 246 14.54 -2.77 11.83
CA ARG A 246 15.76 -3.48 11.43
C ARG A 246 15.62 -4.13 10.06
N ASP A 247 14.56 -4.90 9.86
CA ASP A 247 14.35 -5.70 8.65
C ASP A 247 14.04 -4.78 7.46
N PHE A 248 13.29 -3.71 7.69
CA PHE A 248 13.00 -2.70 6.68
C PHE A 248 14.24 -1.91 6.24
N LEU A 249 15.14 -1.57 7.17
CA LEU A 249 16.45 -1.01 6.83
C LEU A 249 17.28 -1.98 5.98
N GLN A 250 17.24 -3.28 6.30
CA GLN A 250 17.96 -4.30 5.55
C GLN A 250 17.43 -4.46 4.13
N VAL A 251 16.10 -4.48 3.95
CA VAL A 251 15.45 -4.49 2.63
C VAL A 251 15.89 -3.27 1.81
N PHE A 252 15.89 -2.07 2.41
CA PHE A 252 16.32 -0.87 1.73
C PHE A 252 17.77 -0.94 1.25
N ILE A 253 18.68 -1.45 2.09
CA ILE A 253 20.10 -1.63 1.74
C ILE A 253 20.25 -2.59 0.55
N TYR A 254 19.59 -3.75 0.58
CA TYR A 254 19.66 -4.71 -0.54
C TYR A 254 19.12 -4.12 -1.84
N ARG A 255 18.02 -3.36 -1.77
CA ARG A 255 17.46 -2.67 -2.94
C ARG A 255 18.39 -1.60 -3.50
N LEU A 256 19.16 -0.91 -2.65
CA LEU A 256 20.20 0.01 -3.11
C LEU A 256 21.33 -0.73 -3.86
N PHE A 257 21.76 -1.89 -3.38
CA PHE A 257 22.75 -2.71 -4.10
C PHE A 257 22.20 -3.21 -5.44
N TRP A 258 20.94 -3.65 -5.50
CA TRP A 258 20.29 -4.04 -6.76
C TRP A 258 20.20 -2.87 -7.76
N LYS A 259 20.02 -1.64 -7.26
CA LYS A 259 19.99 -0.42 -8.08
C LYS A 259 21.37 0.04 -8.57
N SER A 260 22.45 -0.34 -7.88
CA SER A 260 23.83 -0.03 -8.31
C SER A 260 24.12 -0.61 -9.68
N ARG A 261 24.71 0.20 -10.57
CA ARG A 261 25.18 -0.22 -11.90
C ARG A 261 26.66 -0.60 -11.93
N ASP A 262 27.39 -0.31 -10.85
CA ASP A 262 28.82 -0.64 -10.73
C ASP A 262 29.05 -2.15 -10.50
N LEU A 263 30.19 -2.64 -10.97
CA LEU A 263 30.71 -3.99 -10.74
C LEU A 263 32.11 -3.89 -10.12
N PRO A 264 32.33 -4.33 -8.85
CA PRO A 264 31.34 -4.83 -7.89
C PRO A 264 30.34 -3.76 -7.44
N ARG A 265 29.13 -4.19 -7.04
CA ARG A 265 28.05 -3.29 -6.61
C ARG A 265 28.49 -2.46 -5.40
N ARG A 266 28.23 -1.16 -5.42
CA ARG A 266 28.62 -0.24 -4.33
C ARG A 266 27.54 0.78 -4.02
N ILE A 267 27.50 1.23 -2.77
CA ILE A 267 26.53 2.23 -2.29
C ILE A 267 27.21 3.23 -1.36
N LYS A 268 26.62 4.42 -1.22
CA LYS A 268 27.08 5.46 -0.30
C LYS A 268 26.32 5.40 1.02
N MET A 269 27.00 5.74 2.12
CA MET A 269 26.36 5.90 3.44
C MET A 269 25.32 7.03 3.41
N ASP A 270 25.62 8.13 2.72
CA ASP A 270 24.78 9.32 2.66
C ASP A 270 23.38 9.02 2.10
N ASP A 271 23.28 8.11 1.13
CA ASP A 271 21.99 7.71 0.54
C ASP A 271 21.09 7.01 1.57
N ILE A 272 21.68 6.18 2.43
CA ILE A 272 20.97 5.51 3.52
C ILE A 272 20.60 6.52 4.60
N LYS A 273 21.54 7.39 4.99
CA LYS A 273 21.32 8.39 6.04
C LYS A 273 20.27 9.42 5.65
N LYS A 274 20.17 9.76 4.36
CA LYS A 274 19.11 10.60 3.79
C LYS A 274 17.73 9.95 3.88
N ALA A 275 17.65 8.63 3.69
CA ALA A 275 16.41 7.87 3.78
C ALA A 275 16.00 7.57 5.24
N PHE A 276 16.97 7.34 6.13
CA PHE A 276 16.79 7.02 7.54
C PHE A 276 17.52 8.04 8.44
N PRO A 277 17.08 9.31 8.48
CA PRO A 277 17.76 10.38 9.21
C PRO A 277 17.83 10.11 10.72
N SER A 278 16.80 9.47 11.29
CA SER A 278 16.71 9.11 12.71
C SER A 278 17.69 8.01 13.16
N HIS A 279 18.28 7.26 12.22
CA HIS A 279 19.15 6.13 12.54
C HIS A 279 20.59 6.58 12.74
N SER A 280 21.24 6.18 13.83
CA SER A 280 22.67 6.44 14.03
C SER A 280 23.51 5.72 12.98
N GLU A 281 24.63 6.33 12.58
CA GLU A 281 25.53 5.72 11.59
C GLU A 281 26.07 4.36 12.07
N SER A 282 26.33 4.22 13.38
CA SER A 282 26.72 2.96 14.01
C SER A 282 25.69 1.84 13.77
N SER A 283 24.39 2.15 13.87
CA SER A 283 23.32 1.18 13.60
C SER A 283 23.32 0.72 12.14
N ILE A 284 23.50 1.66 11.21
CA ILE A 284 23.59 1.36 9.77
C ILE A 284 24.83 0.52 9.46
N ARG A 285 25.99 0.87 10.02
CA ARG A 285 27.25 0.11 9.84
C ARG A 285 27.12 -1.33 10.32
N LYS A 286 26.38 -1.61 11.41
CA LYS A 286 26.13 -2.99 11.88
C LYS A 286 25.45 -3.85 10.81
N ARG A 287 24.56 -3.27 9.99
CA ARG A 287 23.89 -3.99 8.89
C ARG A 287 24.80 -4.13 7.68
N LEU A 288 25.51 -3.07 7.32
CA LEU A 288 26.42 -3.08 6.17
C LEU A 288 27.58 -4.06 6.34
N LYS A 289 28.15 -4.19 7.55
CA LYS A 289 29.28 -5.12 7.82
C LYS A 289 28.98 -6.59 7.49
N LEU A 290 27.70 -6.99 7.46
CA LEU A 290 27.31 -8.36 7.12
C LEU A 290 27.48 -8.64 5.62
N CYS A 291 27.16 -7.66 4.77
CA CYS A 291 27.09 -7.85 3.30
C CYS A 291 28.11 -7.04 2.49
N ALA A 292 28.80 -6.07 3.10
CA ALA A 292 29.66 -5.12 2.40
C ALA A 292 30.92 -4.74 3.20
N ASP A 293 31.99 -4.44 2.46
CA ASP A 293 33.24 -3.93 2.98
C ASP A 293 33.36 -2.43 2.73
N PHE A 294 33.95 -1.74 3.70
CA PHE A 294 34.16 -0.31 3.63
C PHE A 294 35.46 0.02 2.87
N LYS A 295 35.36 0.80 1.79
CA LYS A 295 36.49 1.27 1.00
C LYS A 295 36.56 2.80 1.08
N ARG A 296 37.69 3.31 1.59
CA ARG A 296 38.01 4.75 1.57
C ARG A 296 38.60 5.10 0.22
N THR A 297 38.01 6.08 -0.46
CA THR A 297 38.59 6.69 -1.66
C THR A 297 39.00 8.10 -1.27
N GLY A 298 40.22 8.52 -1.60
CA GLY A 298 40.91 9.71 -1.05
C GLY A 298 40.31 11.09 -1.35
N MET A 299 39.07 11.16 -1.85
CA MET A 299 38.33 12.41 -2.05
C MET A 299 36.90 12.20 -1.52
N ASP A 300 36.66 12.49 -0.23
CA ASP A 300 35.38 12.66 0.49
C ASP A 300 34.19 11.72 0.20
N SER A 301 34.37 10.67 -0.62
CA SER A 301 33.33 9.76 -1.04
C SER A 301 33.76 8.35 -0.64
N ASN A 302 33.37 7.98 0.56
CA ASN A 302 33.53 6.63 1.06
C ASN A 302 32.44 5.71 0.46
N TRP A 303 32.85 4.50 0.07
CA TRP A 303 31.95 3.53 -0.56
C TRP A 303 31.86 2.25 0.26
N TRP A 304 30.65 1.69 0.31
CA TRP A 304 30.42 0.33 0.78
C TRP A 304 30.29 -0.57 -0.44
N VAL A 305 31.25 -1.47 -0.61
CA VAL A 305 31.34 -2.39 -1.74
C VAL A 305 30.84 -3.75 -1.28
N ILE A 306 29.95 -4.38 -2.03
CA ILE A 306 29.44 -5.71 -1.69
C ILE A 306 30.60 -6.72 -1.58
N LYS A 307 30.55 -7.61 -0.58
CA LYS A 307 31.58 -8.64 -0.43
C LYS A 307 31.50 -9.65 -1.58
N PRO A 308 32.64 -10.18 -2.05
CA PRO A 308 32.66 -11.11 -3.19
C PRO A 308 32.02 -12.47 -2.87
N ASP A 309 32.02 -12.88 -1.61
CA ASP A 309 31.43 -14.13 -1.09
C ASP A 309 29.94 -13.98 -0.71
N PHE A 310 29.40 -12.75 -0.72
CA PHE A 310 28.04 -12.50 -0.30
C PHE A 310 27.05 -12.60 -1.46
N ARG A 311 26.14 -13.59 -1.38
CA ARG A 311 25.00 -13.68 -2.30
C ARG A 311 23.94 -12.65 -1.93
N LEU A 312 23.72 -11.68 -2.82
CA LEU A 312 22.61 -10.74 -2.67
C LEU A 312 21.27 -11.49 -2.78
N PRO A 313 20.34 -11.32 -1.83
CA PRO A 313 19.05 -12.01 -1.88
C PRO A 313 18.24 -11.65 -3.15
N THR A 314 17.48 -12.61 -3.67
CA THR A 314 16.61 -12.42 -4.83
C THR A 314 15.41 -11.54 -4.49
N GLU A 315 14.67 -11.11 -5.51
CA GLU A 315 13.51 -10.24 -5.31
C GLU A 315 12.42 -10.93 -4.46
N GLU A 316 12.21 -12.23 -4.63
CA GLU A 316 11.26 -13.04 -3.85
C GLU A 316 11.69 -13.15 -2.39
N GLU A 317 12.98 -13.39 -2.14
CA GLU A 317 13.54 -13.41 -0.79
C GLU A 317 13.41 -12.04 -0.10
N ILE A 318 13.63 -10.95 -0.86
CA ILE A 318 13.48 -9.59 -0.32
C ILE A 318 12.03 -9.29 0.03
N ARG A 319 11.08 -9.70 -0.82
CA ARG A 319 9.63 -9.54 -0.57
C ARG A 319 9.14 -10.34 0.63
N ALA A 320 9.74 -11.50 0.90
CA ALA A 320 9.39 -12.32 2.06
C ALA A 320 9.86 -11.72 3.40
N MET A 321 10.87 -10.83 3.40
CA MET A 321 11.40 -10.23 4.63
C MET A 321 10.45 -9.20 5.26
N VAL A 322 9.81 -8.37 4.45
CA VAL A 322 8.91 -7.30 4.94
C VAL A 322 7.69 -7.20 4.03
N SER A 323 6.50 -7.34 4.64
CA SER A 323 5.23 -7.20 3.93
C SER A 323 4.70 -5.76 3.98
N PRO A 324 3.88 -5.33 3.00
CA PRO A 324 3.21 -4.02 3.03
C PRO A 324 2.31 -3.82 4.26
N GLU A 325 1.69 -4.88 4.77
CA GLU A 325 0.85 -4.84 5.98
C GLU A 325 1.69 -4.52 7.23
N GLN A 326 2.89 -5.11 7.34
CA GLN A 326 3.82 -4.77 8.43
C GLN A 326 4.21 -3.29 8.38
N CYS A 327 4.42 -2.74 7.18
CA CYS A 327 4.68 -1.32 7.01
C CYS A 327 3.50 -0.49 7.53
N CYS A 328 2.27 -0.78 7.10
CA CYS A 328 1.08 -0.02 7.52
C CYS A 328 0.86 -0.09 9.04
N ALA A 329 1.05 -1.25 9.65
CA ALA A 329 0.96 -1.42 11.10
C ALA A 329 2.00 -0.57 11.84
N TYR A 330 3.26 -0.56 11.39
CA TYR A 330 4.30 0.28 11.97
C TYR A 330 3.98 1.78 11.80
N PHE A 331 3.49 2.18 10.63
CA PHE A 331 3.15 3.58 10.36
C PHE A 331 1.95 4.08 11.16
N SER A 332 0.95 3.23 11.37
CA SER A 332 -0.16 3.52 12.26
C SER A 332 0.32 3.78 13.69
N MET A 333 1.20 2.92 14.22
CA MET A 333 1.78 3.09 15.55
C MET A 333 2.52 4.43 15.69
N ILE A 334 3.47 4.76 14.82
CA ILE A 334 4.24 6.00 14.97
C ILE A 334 3.39 7.26 14.74
N ALA A 335 2.33 7.17 13.93
CA ALA A 335 1.37 8.26 13.75
C ALA A 335 0.55 8.48 15.03
N ALA A 336 0.06 7.41 15.65
CA ALA A 336 -0.64 7.48 16.93
C ALA A 336 0.28 7.97 18.06
N GLU A 337 1.51 7.45 18.14
CA GLU A 337 2.51 7.89 19.12
C GLU A 337 2.77 9.39 19.00
N GLN A 338 2.88 9.92 17.78
CA GLN A 338 3.08 11.35 17.56
C GLN A 338 1.87 12.21 17.95
N ARG A 339 0.64 11.67 17.86
CA ARG A 339 -0.57 12.35 18.34
C ARG A 339 -0.65 12.37 19.87
N LEU A 340 -0.13 11.33 20.53
CA LEU A 340 -0.10 11.24 22.00
C LEU A 340 1.03 12.07 22.64
N LYS A 341 2.07 12.41 21.88
CA LYS A 341 3.09 13.37 22.28
C LYS A 341 2.49 14.78 22.26
N VAL A 342 1.93 15.18 23.40
CA VAL A 342 1.41 16.55 23.67
C VAL A 342 2.51 17.58 23.46
#